data_AF-A0A0J0YA13-F1
#
_entry.id   AF-A0A0J0YA13-F1
#
_cell.length_a   1.000
_cell.length_b   1.000
_cell.length_c   1.000
_cell.angle_alpha   90.00
_cell.angle_beta   90.00
_cell.angle_gamma   90.00
#
_symmetry.space_group_name_H-M   'P 1'
#
loop_
_entity.id
_entity.type
_entity.pdbx_description
1 polymer ?
#
loop_
_entity_poly.entity_id
_entity_poly.type
_entity_poly.pdbx_seq_one_letter_code
_entity_poly.pdbx_strand_id
1 'polypeptide(L)'
;MDIKAFSQNIVKPLLLGYIALWLGIYLCSRFFLVMYSDKGMFQFWPWLAISIAPFSLYAALRTVYAERVKLYGAIGYFFIYTLLGIFATGYMIVNGDILASAAFSSSHVKDATLVDVQKVFHRKTGFDHTDVRVNVDGRVFTMEARPYAFFYLKGRKQLKLNIGRSGLGNDYVTSIEVSAGDQLKARWIHFKDMIYRMRWFFGVIVVVVGGAILFGKYIPEKRLQKRKPVAFWKIMALTMGILMGLGLLFYAGLWIWVWLR
;
A
#
# COMPACT_ATOMS: atom_id res chain seq x y z
N MET A 1 -24.69 27.05 -16.86
CA MET A 1 -23.95 25.79 -16.73
C MET A 1 -24.41 25.11 -15.46
N ASP A 2 -24.95 23.90 -15.54
CA ASP A 2 -25.63 23.24 -14.41
C ASP A 2 -24.60 22.90 -13.30
N ILE A 3 -24.80 23.49 -12.11
CA ILE A 3 -23.91 23.34 -10.94
C ILE A 3 -23.78 21.86 -10.56
N LYS A 4 -24.83 21.05 -10.78
CA LYS A 4 -24.78 19.59 -10.56
C LYS A 4 -23.85 18.89 -11.55
N ALA A 5 -23.88 19.28 -12.82
CA ALA A 5 -23.01 18.71 -13.85
C ALA A 5 -21.54 19.08 -13.62
N PHE A 6 -21.27 20.33 -13.23
CA PHE A 6 -19.91 20.79 -12.90
C PHE A 6 -19.33 20.08 -11.67
N SER A 7 -20.11 19.97 -10.59
CA SER A 7 -19.73 19.24 -9.37
C SER A 7 -19.42 17.77 -9.65
N GLN A 8 -20.22 17.09 -10.48
CA GLN A 8 -19.98 15.68 -10.82
C GLN A 8 -18.74 15.47 -11.69
N ASN A 9 -18.40 16.45 -12.53
CA ASN A 9 -17.25 16.37 -13.43
C ASN A 9 -15.91 16.66 -12.72
N ILE A 10 -15.90 17.41 -11.62
CA ILE A 10 -14.68 17.70 -10.84
C ILE A 10 -14.33 16.61 -9.82
N VAL A 11 -15.32 15.95 -9.23
CA VAL A 11 -15.07 14.95 -8.18
C VAL A 11 -14.30 13.74 -8.69
N LYS A 12 -14.57 13.29 -9.92
CA LYS A 12 -13.87 12.15 -10.54
C LYS A 12 -12.36 12.39 -10.73
N PRO A 13 -11.91 13.48 -11.39
CA PRO A 13 -10.48 13.75 -11.56
C PRO A 13 -9.77 13.99 -10.22
N LEU A 14 -10.42 14.62 -9.24
CA LEU A 14 -9.84 14.79 -7.89
C LEU A 14 -9.62 13.44 -7.20
N LEU A 15 -10.61 12.53 -7.23
CA LEU A 15 -10.47 11.20 -6.65
C LEU A 15 -9.39 10.38 -7.37
N LEU A 16 -9.35 10.44 -8.70
CA LEU A 16 -8.32 9.78 -9.49
C LEU A 16 -6.93 10.33 -9.17
N GLY A 17 -6.79 11.65 -9.04
CA GLY A 17 -5.55 12.29 -8.63
C GLY A 17 -5.12 11.87 -7.22
N TYR A 18 -6.06 11.80 -6.27
CA TYR A 18 -5.78 11.35 -4.90
C TYR A 18 -5.32 9.88 -4.86
N ILE A 19 -6.00 8.97 -5.57
CA ILE A 19 -5.62 7.56 -5.66
C ILE A 19 -4.27 7.41 -6.35
N ALA A 20 -4.04 8.15 -7.44
CA ALA A 20 -2.77 8.14 -8.17
C ALA A 20 -1.62 8.63 -7.30
N LEU A 21 -1.83 9.69 -6.51
CA LEU A 21 -0.85 10.21 -5.56
C LEU A 21 -0.56 9.20 -4.46
N TRP A 22 -1.59 8.61 -3.85
CA TRP A 22 -1.44 7.58 -2.84
C TRP A 22 -0.66 6.38 -3.37
N LEU A 23 -1.02 5.88 -4.56
CA LEU A 23 -0.34 4.77 -5.20
C LEU A 23 1.10 5.13 -5.57
N GLY A 24 1.34 6.35 -6.06
CA GLY A 24 2.68 6.86 -6.36
C GLY A 24 3.58 6.90 -5.13
N ILE A 25 3.11 7.48 -4.02
CA ILE A 25 3.85 7.52 -2.75
C ILE A 25 4.06 6.10 -2.22
N TYR A 26 3.05 5.24 -2.30
CA TYR A 26 3.16 3.84 -1.90
C TYR A 26 4.25 3.10 -2.68
N LEU A 27 4.24 3.19 -4.01
CA LEU A 27 5.24 2.54 -4.86
C LEU A 27 6.63 3.13 -4.63
N CYS A 28 6.76 4.46 -4.57
CA CYS A 28 8.05 5.12 -4.30
C CYS A 28 8.63 4.68 -2.95
N SER A 29 7.85 4.68 -1.87
CA SER A 29 8.28 4.18 -0.56
C SER A 29 8.78 2.74 -0.67
N ARG A 30 8.02 1.88 -1.38
CA ARG A 30 8.37 0.48 -1.62
C ARG A 30 9.58 0.26 -2.52
N PHE A 31 10.04 1.24 -3.30
CA PHE A 31 11.23 1.09 -4.14
C PHE A 31 12.46 1.77 -3.55
N PHE A 32 12.32 2.97 -3.00
CA PHE A 32 13.42 3.78 -2.50
C PHE A 32 13.81 3.50 -1.05
N LEU A 33 12.88 3.07 -0.19
CA LEU A 33 13.16 2.87 1.23
C LEU A 33 13.41 1.39 1.53
N VAL A 34 14.57 1.08 2.11
CA VAL A 34 14.90 -0.29 2.51
C VAL A 34 14.31 -0.60 3.88
N MET A 35 14.44 0.34 4.81
CA MET A 35 13.80 0.31 6.13
C MET A 35 13.53 1.73 6.62
N TYR A 36 12.52 1.90 7.47
CA TYR A 36 12.20 3.18 8.12
C TYR A 36 11.63 2.94 9.52
N SER A 37 11.74 3.91 10.41
CA SER A 37 11.03 3.89 11.69
C SER A 37 9.60 4.39 11.49
N ASP A 38 8.62 3.79 12.15
CA ASP A 38 7.26 4.31 12.22
C ASP A 38 7.04 5.06 13.55
N LYS A 39 7.59 6.28 13.63
CA LYS A 39 7.40 7.19 14.76
C LYS A 39 6.35 8.23 14.40
N GLY A 40 5.44 8.45 15.34
CA GLY A 40 4.55 9.61 15.33
C GLY A 40 3.32 9.49 14.44
N MET A 41 3.05 8.34 13.79
CA MET A 41 1.88 8.20 12.93
C MET A 41 0.59 8.59 13.66
N PHE A 42 0.41 8.11 14.89
CA PHE A 42 -0.82 8.35 15.65
C PHE A 42 -0.98 9.77 16.19
N GLN A 43 0.10 10.57 16.28
CA GLN A 43 0.05 11.90 16.90
C GLN A 43 -0.79 12.90 16.09
N PHE A 44 -0.87 12.70 14.77
CA PHE A 44 -1.61 13.59 13.87
C PHE A 44 -3.00 13.06 13.47
N TRP A 45 -3.39 11.86 13.91
CA TRP A 45 -4.69 11.27 13.55
C TRP A 45 -5.88 12.12 13.96
N PRO A 46 -5.94 12.73 15.17
CA PRO A 46 -7.06 13.60 15.54
C PRO A 46 -7.19 14.80 14.59
N TRP A 47 -6.07 15.42 14.23
CA TRP A 47 -6.04 16.57 13.32
C TRP A 47 -6.43 16.19 11.88
N LEU A 48 -6.02 15.02 11.42
CA LEU A 48 -6.48 14.46 10.15
C LEU A 48 -7.96 14.15 10.16
N ALA A 49 -8.48 13.59 11.26
CA ALA A 49 -9.91 13.31 11.41
C ALA A 49 -10.73 14.59 11.29
N ILE A 50 -10.31 15.66 11.98
CA ILE A 50 -10.97 16.98 11.92
C ILE A 50 -10.92 17.54 10.49
N SER A 51 -9.75 17.49 9.84
CA SER A 51 -9.57 18.01 8.48
C SER A 51 -10.39 17.25 7.42
N ILE A 52 -10.53 15.93 7.58
CA ILE A 52 -11.19 15.05 6.60
C ILE A 52 -12.70 14.91 6.88
N ALA A 53 -13.17 15.22 8.09
CA ALA A 53 -14.57 15.07 8.49
C ALA A 53 -15.55 15.80 7.57
N PRO A 54 -15.36 17.07 7.15
CA PRO A 54 -16.30 17.74 6.25
C PRO A 54 -16.46 17.02 4.90
N PHE A 55 -15.35 16.53 4.34
CA PHE A 55 -15.35 15.78 3.08
C PHE A 55 -16.02 14.40 3.24
N SER A 56 -15.77 13.73 4.37
CA SER A 56 -16.36 12.44 4.70
C SER A 56 -17.87 12.56 4.93
N LEU A 57 -18.32 13.64 5.56
CA LEU A 57 -19.74 13.93 5.77
C LEU A 57 -20.44 14.19 4.43
N TYR A 58 -19.84 15.02 3.58
CA TYR A 58 -20.35 15.25 2.22
C TYR A 58 -20.44 13.94 1.42
N ALA A 59 -19.39 13.12 1.44
CA ALA A 59 -19.37 11.84 0.76
C ALA A 59 -20.45 10.89 1.32
N ALA A 60 -20.61 10.82 2.63
CA ALA A 60 -21.61 9.98 3.29
C ALA A 60 -23.04 10.36 2.90
N LEU A 61 -23.38 11.64 2.97
CA LEU A 61 -24.70 12.15 2.57
C LEU A 61 -24.98 11.87 1.09
N ARG A 62 -23.97 12.07 0.23
CA ARG A 62 -24.08 11.78 -1.20
C ARG A 62 -24.32 10.29 -1.47
N THR A 63 -23.61 9.40 -0.77
CA THR A 63 -23.78 7.94 -0.91
C THR A 63 -25.17 7.52 -0.47
N VAL A 64 -25.66 8.02 0.67
CA VAL A 64 -27.03 7.75 1.13
C VAL A 64 -28.06 8.18 0.09
N TYR A 65 -27.91 9.38 -0.47
CA TYR A 65 -28.83 9.89 -1.50
C TYR A 65 -28.78 9.07 -2.80
N ALA A 66 -27.58 8.65 -3.23
CA ALA A 66 -27.40 7.87 -4.45
C ALA A 66 -27.91 6.43 -4.32
N GLU A 67 -27.65 5.78 -3.19
CA GLU A 67 -28.05 4.39 -2.92
C GLU A 67 -29.46 4.27 -2.34
N ARG A 68 -30.14 5.40 -2.10
CA ARG A 68 -31.50 5.50 -1.50
C ARG A 68 -31.61 4.77 -0.16
N VAL A 69 -30.54 4.81 0.63
CA VAL A 69 -30.49 4.22 1.97
C VAL A 69 -31.17 5.17 2.96
N LYS A 70 -31.58 4.66 4.12
CA LYS A 70 -32.12 5.52 5.20
C LYS A 70 -31.04 6.49 5.71
N LEU A 71 -31.46 7.68 6.14
CA LEU A 71 -30.55 8.77 6.53
C LEU A 71 -29.57 8.37 7.65
N TYR A 72 -29.97 7.48 8.57
CA TYR A 72 -29.05 6.96 9.60
C TYR A 72 -27.86 6.18 9.03
N GLY A 73 -27.94 5.68 7.79
CA GLY A 73 -26.81 5.10 7.07
C GLY A 73 -25.67 6.10 6.81
N ALA A 74 -25.96 7.41 6.86
CA ALA A 74 -24.95 8.46 6.72
C ALA A 74 -23.91 8.39 7.84
N ILE A 75 -24.30 7.96 9.03
CA ILE A 75 -23.39 7.81 10.18
C ILE A 75 -22.37 6.70 9.88
N GLY A 76 -22.83 5.54 9.40
CA GLY A 76 -21.96 4.43 9.02
C GLY A 76 -20.99 4.81 7.90
N TYR A 77 -21.49 5.42 6.82
CA TYR A 77 -20.64 5.89 5.72
C TYR A 77 -19.66 6.98 6.17
N PHE A 78 -20.06 7.88 7.06
CA PHE A 78 -19.18 8.92 7.62
C PHE A 78 -17.99 8.30 8.34
N PHE A 79 -18.21 7.32 9.22
CA PHE A 79 -17.13 6.63 9.91
C PHE A 79 -16.22 5.87 8.94
N ILE A 80 -16.80 5.15 7.97
CA ILE A 80 -16.02 4.42 6.96
C ILE A 80 -15.11 5.36 6.16
N TYR A 81 -15.66 6.46 5.62
CA TYR A 81 -14.90 7.42 4.83
C TYR A 81 -13.86 8.18 5.66
N THR A 82 -14.20 8.53 6.90
CA THR A 82 -13.26 9.19 7.82
C THR A 82 -12.08 8.28 8.14
N LEU A 83 -12.35 7.02 8.52
CA LEU A 83 -11.29 6.05 8.82
C LEU A 83 -10.39 5.81 7.60
N LEU A 84 -10.98 5.49 6.44
CA LEU A 84 -10.22 5.29 5.20
C LEU A 84 -9.38 6.51 4.83
N GLY A 85 -9.96 7.72 4.96
CA GLY A 85 -9.27 8.97 4.69
C GLY A 85 -8.10 9.21 5.63
N ILE A 86 -8.25 8.96 6.94
CA ILE A 86 -7.17 9.08 7.93
C ILE A 86 -6.04 8.11 7.59
N PHE A 87 -6.35 6.84 7.33
CA PHE A 87 -5.33 5.84 6.99
C PHE A 87 -4.57 6.21 5.72
N ALA A 88 -5.28 6.52 4.64
CA ALA A 88 -4.67 6.85 3.35
C ALA A 88 -3.85 8.15 3.44
N THR A 89 -4.39 9.19 4.05
CA THR A 89 -3.72 10.50 4.16
C THR A 89 -2.56 10.46 5.13
N GLY A 90 -2.72 9.77 6.27
CA GLY A 90 -1.65 9.58 7.24
C GLY A 90 -0.47 8.82 6.65
N TYR A 91 -0.74 7.76 5.88
CA TYR A 91 0.29 7.05 5.14
C TYR A 91 1.02 7.97 4.14
N MET A 92 0.30 8.77 3.37
CA MET A 92 0.90 9.70 2.41
C MET A 92 1.75 10.77 3.07
N ILE A 93 1.33 11.31 4.22
CA ILE A 93 2.09 12.33 4.94
C ILE A 93 3.41 11.76 5.46
N VAL A 94 3.37 10.61 6.14
CA VAL A 94 4.58 10.00 6.71
C VAL A 94 5.54 9.54 5.62
N ASN A 95 5.05 8.75 4.67
CA ASN A 95 5.91 8.25 3.59
C ASN A 95 6.33 9.36 2.63
N GLY A 96 5.46 10.35 2.41
CA GLY A 96 5.78 11.53 1.60
C GLY A 96 6.89 12.37 2.23
N ASP A 97 6.83 12.61 3.55
CA ASP A 97 7.89 13.30 4.29
C ASP A 97 9.20 12.52 4.22
N ILE A 98 9.18 11.21 4.50
CA ILE A 98 10.38 10.37 4.42
C ILE A 98 10.98 10.39 3.00
N LEU A 99 10.15 10.28 1.96
CA LEU A 99 10.60 10.32 0.57
C LEU A 99 11.16 11.69 0.18
N ALA A 100 10.50 12.78 0.60
CA ALA A 100 10.99 14.12 0.37
C ALA A 100 12.33 14.35 1.07
N SER A 101 12.46 13.96 2.35
CA SER A 101 13.73 14.02 3.06
C SER A 101 14.79 13.12 2.41
N ALA A 102 14.45 11.92 1.96
CA ALA A 102 15.38 11.06 1.24
C ALA A 102 15.88 11.67 -0.08
N ALA A 103 15.08 12.50 -0.74
CA ALA A 103 15.44 13.18 -1.97
C ALA A 103 16.24 14.48 -1.75
N PHE A 104 15.92 15.24 -0.70
CA PHE A 104 16.45 16.59 -0.50
C PHE A 104 17.44 16.73 0.67
N SER A 105 17.43 15.81 1.64
CA SER A 105 18.29 15.87 2.81
C SER A 105 19.53 14.98 2.64
N SER A 106 20.66 15.42 3.20
CA SER A 106 21.90 14.64 3.18
C SER A 106 21.75 13.37 4.04
N SER A 107 21.90 12.21 3.42
CA SER A 107 22.03 10.93 4.10
C SER A 107 23.49 10.62 4.37
N HIS A 108 23.80 9.97 5.50
CA HIS A 108 25.17 9.62 5.87
C HIS A 108 25.33 8.11 5.97
N VAL A 109 26.46 7.59 5.48
CA VAL A 109 26.82 6.19 5.66
C VAL A 109 27.30 5.99 7.09
N LYS A 110 26.67 5.07 7.82
CA LYS A 110 27.04 4.68 9.18
C LYS A 110 27.14 3.18 9.31
N ASP A 111 28.11 2.74 10.12
CA ASP A 111 28.19 1.36 10.58
C ASP A 111 27.11 1.13 11.64
N ALA A 112 26.30 0.10 11.44
CA ALA A 112 25.24 -0.30 12.34
C ALA A 112 25.47 -1.73 12.81
N THR A 113 25.33 -1.97 14.11
CA THR A 113 25.33 -3.32 14.66
C THR A 113 23.91 -3.86 14.68
N LEU A 114 23.72 -5.01 14.05
CA LEU A 114 22.42 -5.67 14.00
C LEU A 114 22.17 -6.39 15.34
N VAL A 115 21.17 -5.93 16.07
CA VAL A 115 20.81 -6.49 17.39
C VAL A 115 19.85 -7.66 17.21
N ASP A 116 18.83 -7.48 16.37
CA ASP A 116 17.78 -8.49 16.18
C ASP A 116 17.08 -8.31 14.83
N VAL A 117 16.59 -9.42 14.27
CA VAL A 117 15.84 -9.47 13.00
C VAL A 117 14.69 -10.45 13.16
N GLN A 118 13.48 -9.93 13.26
CA GLN A 118 12.28 -10.73 13.48
C GLN A 118 11.33 -10.66 12.29
N LYS A 119 10.62 -11.78 12.06
CA LYS A 119 9.48 -11.78 11.13
C LYS A 119 8.24 -11.35 11.88
N VAL A 120 7.57 -10.31 11.40
CA VAL A 120 6.26 -9.92 11.92
C VAL A 120 5.18 -10.57 11.07
N PHE A 121 4.34 -11.36 11.73
CA PHE A 121 3.23 -12.05 11.09
C PHE A 121 1.90 -11.44 11.52
N HIS A 122 1.07 -11.10 10.54
CA HIS A 122 -0.34 -10.82 10.80
C HIS A 122 -1.13 -12.13 10.73
N ARG A 123 -1.84 -12.47 11.82
CA ARG A 123 -2.50 -13.76 12.12
C ARG A 123 -2.85 -14.64 10.91
N LYS A 124 -3.63 -14.12 9.96
CA LYS A 124 -4.16 -14.88 8.81
C LYS A 124 -3.60 -14.44 7.45
N THR A 125 -2.94 -13.28 7.37
CA THR A 125 -2.46 -12.68 6.11
C THR A 125 -1.00 -12.97 5.81
N GLY A 126 -0.24 -13.50 6.78
CA GLY A 126 1.10 -14.02 6.56
C GLY A 126 2.20 -13.07 7.01
N PHE A 127 3.38 -13.19 6.38
CA PHE A 127 4.57 -12.41 6.70
C PHE A 127 4.43 -11.00 6.12
N ASP A 128 4.28 -10.01 6.99
CA ASP A 128 3.92 -8.64 6.63
C ASP A 128 5.16 -7.77 6.40
N HIS A 129 6.01 -7.69 7.43
CA HIS A 129 7.26 -6.93 7.40
C HIS A 129 8.32 -7.58 8.30
N THR A 130 9.57 -7.17 8.12
CA THR A 130 10.69 -7.59 8.96
C THR A 130 10.98 -6.49 9.97
N ASP A 131 10.89 -6.79 11.26
CA ASP A 131 11.37 -5.87 12.29
C ASP A 131 12.89 -6.02 12.44
N VAL A 132 13.60 -4.91 12.29
CA VAL A 132 15.05 -4.85 12.34
C VAL A 132 15.45 -3.92 13.48
N ARG A 133 16.12 -4.47 14.50
CA ARG A 133 16.69 -3.68 15.58
C ARG A 133 18.16 -3.42 15.29
N VAL A 134 18.52 -2.16 15.10
CA VAL A 134 19.88 -1.72 14.79
C VAL A 134 20.41 -0.83 15.90
N ASN A 135 21.67 -1.02 16.28
CA ASN A 135 22.40 -0.12 17.16
C ASN A 135 23.32 0.76 16.31
N VAL A 136 23.08 2.06 16.34
CA VAL A 136 23.88 3.09 15.66
C VAL A 136 24.36 4.07 16.72
N ASP A 137 25.67 4.24 16.86
CA ASP A 137 26.30 5.14 17.84
C ASP A 137 25.79 4.95 19.28
N GLY A 138 25.56 3.70 19.69
CA GLY A 138 25.08 3.36 21.03
C GLY A 138 23.57 3.52 21.25
N ARG A 139 22.81 3.94 20.23
CA ARG A 139 21.34 4.05 20.27
C ARG A 139 20.69 2.93 19.50
N VAL A 140 19.76 2.23 20.14
CA VAL A 140 18.99 1.14 19.51
C VAL A 140 17.72 1.69 18.88
N PHE A 141 17.56 1.46 17.58
CA PHE A 141 16.38 1.81 16.80
C PHE A 141 15.67 0.54 16.35
N THR A 142 14.34 0.56 16.35
CA THR A 142 13.53 -0.45 15.68
C THR A 142 13.06 0.14 14.35
N MET A 143 13.38 -0.54 13.26
CA MET A 143 13.02 -0.12 11.91
C MET A 143 12.22 -1.24 11.24
N GLU A 144 11.17 -0.84 10.54
CA GLU A 144 10.40 -1.72 9.69
C GLU A 144 11.15 -1.86 8.36
N ALA A 145 11.57 -3.07 8.03
CA ALA A 145 12.14 -3.43 6.75
C ALA A 145 11.18 -4.30 5.94
N ARG A 146 11.42 -4.37 4.64
CA ARG A 146 10.61 -5.19 3.72
C ARG A 146 10.61 -6.66 4.18
N PRO A 147 9.55 -7.45 3.94
CA PRO A 147 9.50 -8.85 4.38
C PRO A 147 10.68 -9.68 3.83
N TYR A 148 11.11 -9.51 2.58
CA TYR A 148 12.29 -10.25 2.09
C TYR A 148 13.61 -9.87 2.80
N ALA A 149 13.67 -8.75 3.52
CA ALA A 149 14.87 -8.31 4.23
C ALA A 149 15.35 -9.31 5.28
N PHE A 150 14.41 -9.99 5.94
CA PHE A 150 14.71 -11.07 6.87
C PHE A 150 15.72 -12.08 6.28
N PHE A 151 15.56 -12.48 5.02
CA PHE A 151 16.34 -13.59 4.47
C PHE A 151 17.81 -13.22 4.18
N TYR A 152 18.12 -11.96 3.88
CA TYR A 152 19.51 -11.53 3.67
C TYR A 152 20.14 -10.88 4.91
N LEU A 153 19.34 -10.40 5.85
CA LEU A 153 19.81 -9.84 7.13
C LEU A 153 20.06 -10.90 8.19
N LYS A 154 19.35 -12.04 8.13
CA LYS A 154 19.51 -13.13 9.10
C LYS A 154 20.96 -13.60 9.18
N GLY A 155 21.54 -13.56 10.37
CA GLY A 155 22.90 -14.02 10.66
C GLY A 155 23.99 -12.97 10.42
N ARG A 156 23.66 -11.77 9.93
CA ARG A 156 24.62 -10.65 9.86
C ARG A 156 24.71 -9.97 11.21
N LYS A 157 25.92 -9.52 11.58
CA LYS A 157 26.16 -8.77 12.85
C LYS A 157 26.39 -7.29 12.63
N GLN A 158 26.92 -6.90 11.46
CA GLN A 158 27.24 -5.53 11.10
C GLN A 158 26.72 -5.23 9.71
N LEU A 159 26.28 -3.99 9.51
CA LEU A 159 25.74 -3.48 8.25
C LEU A 159 26.21 -2.04 8.05
N LYS A 160 26.60 -1.68 6.84
CA LYS A 160 26.69 -0.28 6.45
C LYS A 160 25.36 0.20 5.93
N LEU A 161 24.80 1.20 6.61
CA LEU A 161 23.51 1.79 6.31
C LEU A 161 23.71 3.22 5.82
N ASN A 162 23.07 3.58 4.72
CA ASN A 162 22.90 4.99 4.37
C ASN A 162 21.66 5.52 5.09
N ILE A 163 21.86 6.14 6.25
CA ILE A 163 20.79 6.57 7.16
C ILE A 163 20.54 8.08 7.03
N GLY A 164 19.26 8.46 7.03
CA GLY A 164 18.80 9.83 7.11
C GLY A 164 17.69 9.98 8.13
N ARG A 165 17.29 11.23 8.39
CA ARG A 165 16.19 11.54 9.32
C ARG A 165 15.23 12.50 8.66
N SER A 166 13.94 12.19 8.74
CA SER A 166 12.87 12.95 8.12
C SER A 166 12.47 14.17 8.95
N GLY A 167 11.72 15.10 8.35
CA GLY A 167 11.20 16.28 9.04
C GLY A 167 10.29 15.93 10.22
N LEU A 168 9.52 14.85 10.09
CA LEU A 168 8.69 14.28 11.17
C LEU A 168 9.48 13.47 12.21
N GLY A 169 10.82 13.43 12.08
CA GLY A 169 11.70 12.77 13.04
C GLY A 169 11.82 11.26 12.85
N ASN A 170 11.37 10.72 11.71
CA ASN A 170 11.51 9.32 11.35
C ASN A 170 12.91 9.04 10.81
N ASP A 171 13.55 7.99 11.30
CA ASP A 171 14.83 7.52 10.80
C ASP A 171 14.57 6.61 9.58
N TYR A 172 15.29 6.80 8.48
CA TYR A 172 15.11 6.02 7.25
C TYR A 172 16.44 5.55 6.66
N VAL A 173 16.41 4.44 5.95
CA VAL A 173 17.57 3.86 5.25
C VAL A 173 17.25 3.66 3.78
N THR A 174 18.06 4.26 2.92
CA THR A 174 17.90 4.19 1.45
C THR A 174 18.73 3.08 0.81
N SER A 175 19.84 2.70 1.43
CA SER A 175 20.69 1.62 0.96
C SER A 175 21.38 0.87 2.10
N ILE A 176 21.66 -0.40 1.85
CA ILE A 176 22.44 -1.28 2.71
C ILE A 176 23.51 -1.91 1.83
N GLU A 177 24.73 -2.04 2.35
CA GLU A 177 25.82 -2.76 1.69
C GLU A 177 25.56 -4.28 1.68
N VAL A 178 24.64 -4.70 0.81
CA VAL A 178 24.32 -6.10 0.54
C VAL A 178 24.35 -6.31 -0.97
N SER A 179 25.01 -7.38 -1.40
CA SER A 179 25.13 -7.72 -2.82
C SER A 179 23.74 -7.84 -3.48
N ALA A 180 23.63 -7.39 -4.72
CA ALA A 180 22.37 -7.50 -5.48
C ALA A 180 21.92 -8.97 -5.61
N GLY A 181 22.87 -9.90 -5.73
CA GLY A 181 22.61 -11.34 -5.77
C GLY A 181 21.95 -11.88 -4.49
N ASP A 182 22.43 -11.47 -3.31
CA ASP A 182 21.81 -11.85 -2.04
C ASP A 182 20.40 -11.28 -1.90
N GLN A 183 20.19 -10.04 -2.34
CA GLN A 183 18.87 -9.43 -2.36
C GLN A 183 17.91 -10.17 -3.29
N LEU A 184 18.36 -10.57 -4.49
CA LEU A 184 17.55 -11.33 -5.44
C LEU A 184 17.19 -12.71 -4.88
N LYS A 185 18.16 -13.42 -4.31
CA LYS A 185 17.94 -14.73 -3.66
C LYS A 185 16.93 -14.60 -2.52
N ALA A 186 17.05 -13.58 -1.69
CA ALA A 186 16.09 -13.29 -0.62
C ALA A 186 14.68 -12.98 -1.14
N ARG A 187 14.57 -12.16 -2.20
CA ARG A 187 13.29 -11.89 -2.87
C ARG A 187 12.65 -13.16 -3.41
N TRP A 188 13.45 -14.05 -4.03
CA TRP A 188 12.98 -15.31 -4.56
C TRP A 188 12.51 -16.29 -3.47
N ILE A 189 13.25 -16.39 -2.37
CA ILE A 189 12.86 -17.20 -1.21
C ILE A 189 11.55 -16.67 -0.62
N HIS A 190 11.43 -15.35 -0.48
CA HIS A 190 10.18 -14.73 -0.03
C HIS A 190 9.03 -15.02 -0.98
N PHE A 191 9.24 -14.89 -2.29
CA PHE A 191 8.21 -15.17 -3.30
C PHE A 191 7.71 -16.62 -3.22
N LYS A 192 8.62 -17.58 -3.07
CA LYS A 192 8.28 -19.00 -2.84
C LYS A 192 7.45 -19.19 -1.56
N ASP A 193 7.85 -18.56 -0.46
CA ASP A 193 7.10 -18.59 0.81
C ASP A 193 5.70 -17.96 0.65
N MET A 194 5.58 -16.88 -0.11
CA MET A 194 4.31 -16.20 -0.40
C MET A 194 3.36 -17.09 -1.22
N ILE A 195 3.84 -17.70 -2.32
CA ILE A 195 3.04 -18.64 -3.12
C ILE A 195 2.56 -19.81 -2.27
N TYR A 196 3.46 -20.39 -1.47
CA TYR A 196 3.14 -21.52 -0.61
C TYR A 196 2.00 -21.17 0.38
N ARG A 197 2.04 -19.97 0.98
CA ARG A 197 0.99 -19.48 1.89
C ARG A 197 -0.32 -19.18 1.15
N MET A 198 -0.24 -18.66 -0.08
CA MET A 198 -1.40 -18.32 -0.91
C MET A 198 -1.99 -19.51 -1.68
N ARG A 199 -1.51 -20.74 -1.49
CA ARG A 199 -2.00 -21.94 -2.20
C ARG A 199 -3.52 -22.13 -2.14
N TRP A 200 -4.15 -21.78 -1.02
CA TRP A 200 -5.60 -21.89 -0.87
C TRP A 200 -6.36 -20.87 -1.72
N PHE A 201 -5.79 -19.66 -1.90
CA PHE A 201 -6.36 -18.61 -2.73
C PHE A 201 -6.38 -19.02 -4.21
N PHE A 202 -5.30 -19.68 -4.67
CA PHE A 202 -5.29 -20.31 -5.99
C PHE A 202 -6.37 -21.39 -6.12
N GLY A 203 -6.57 -22.21 -5.07
CA GLY A 203 -7.68 -23.16 -5.02
C GLY A 203 -9.05 -22.49 -5.20
N VAL A 204 -9.30 -21.37 -4.51
CA VAL A 204 -10.54 -20.59 -4.66
C VAL A 204 -10.68 -20.03 -6.07
N ILE A 205 -9.61 -19.45 -6.66
CA ILE A 205 -9.64 -18.96 -8.04
C ILE A 205 -10.00 -20.09 -9.01
N VAL A 206 -9.37 -21.25 -8.89
CA VAL A 206 -9.65 -22.41 -9.75
C VAL A 206 -11.11 -22.84 -9.62
N VAL A 207 -11.66 -22.88 -8.41
CA VAL A 207 -13.08 -23.19 -8.18
C VAL A 207 -14.00 -22.13 -8.80
N VAL A 208 -13.68 -20.84 -8.64
CA VAL A 208 -14.49 -19.75 -9.20
C VAL A 208 -14.45 -19.74 -10.73
N VAL A 209 -13.25 -19.86 -11.33
CA VAL A 209 -13.07 -19.87 -12.78
C VAL A 209 -13.66 -21.14 -13.38
N GLY A 210 -13.38 -22.31 -12.79
CA GLY A 210 -13.96 -23.59 -13.20
C GLY A 210 -15.48 -23.57 -13.09
N GLY A 211 -16.02 -23.03 -11.98
CA GLY A 211 -17.44 -22.79 -11.80
C GLY A 211 -18.02 -21.87 -12.87
N ALA A 212 -17.39 -20.73 -13.16
CA ALA A 212 -17.86 -19.80 -14.19
C ALA A 212 -17.86 -20.42 -15.60
N ILE A 213 -16.85 -21.22 -15.94
CA ILE A 213 -16.78 -21.93 -17.24
C ILE A 213 -17.89 -22.99 -17.32
N LEU A 214 -18.07 -23.79 -16.26
CA LEU A 214 -19.10 -24.82 -16.20
C LEU A 214 -20.50 -24.19 -16.25
N PHE A 215 -20.79 -23.21 -15.38
CA PHE A 215 -22.08 -22.52 -15.36
C PHE A 215 -22.35 -21.73 -16.64
N GLY A 216 -21.33 -21.13 -17.28
CA GLY A 216 -21.48 -20.46 -18.57
C GLY A 216 -21.88 -21.41 -19.70
N LYS A 217 -21.52 -22.70 -19.61
CA LYS A 217 -21.90 -23.73 -20.59
C LYS A 217 -23.32 -24.28 -20.36
N TYR A 218 -23.82 -24.25 -19.12
CA TYR A 218 -25.12 -24.85 -18.75
C TYR A 218 -26.24 -23.85 -18.47
N ILE A 219 -25.96 -22.56 -18.32
CA ILE A 219 -26.99 -21.53 -18.16
C ILE A 219 -27.41 -21.03 -19.55
N PRO A 220 -28.67 -21.23 -19.97
CA PRO A 220 -29.16 -20.69 -21.24
C PRO A 220 -29.04 -19.17 -21.23
N GLU A 221 -28.46 -18.64 -22.30
CA GLU A 221 -28.27 -17.21 -22.54
C GLU A 221 -29.63 -16.49 -22.47
N LYS A 222 -29.96 -15.92 -21.32
CA LYS A 222 -31.17 -15.10 -21.21
C LYS A 222 -30.95 -13.83 -22.03
N ARG A 223 -31.67 -13.78 -23.15
CA ARG A 223 -31.77 -12.65 -24.10
C ARG A 223 -31.77 -11.30 -23.39
N LEU A 224 -30.79 -10.47 -23.77
CA LEU A 224 -30.81 -9.00 -23.77
C LEU A 224 -31.68 -8.34 -22.70
N GLN A 225 -31.29 -8.48 -21.42
CA GLN A 225 -31.73 -7.51 -20.42
C GLN A 225 -31.09 -6.15 -20.74
N LYS A 226 -31.93 -5.11 -20.85
CA LYS A 226 -31.51 -3.70 -21.01
C LYS A 226 -30.29 -3.44 -20.13
N ARG A 227 -29.20 -2.98 -20.74
CA ARG A 227 -27.92 -2.67 -20.04
C ARG A 227 -28.23 -1.77 -18.85
N LYS A 228 -28.29 -2.34 -17.64
CA LYS A 228 -28.34 -1.55 -16.41
C LYS A 228 -27.08 -0.67 -16.39
N PRO A 229 -27.19 0.62 -16.04
CA PRO A 229 -26.02 1.46 -15.89
C PRO A 229 -25.02 0.75 -14.98
N VAL A 230 -23.76 0.70 -15.43
CA VAL A 230 -22.70 -0.01 -14.71
C VAL A 230 -22.61 0.59 -13.31
N ALA A 231 -22.91 -0.23 -12.29
CA ALA A 231 -22.90 0.22 -10.90
C ALA A 231 -21.53 0.86 -10.58
N PHE A 232 -21.54 1.94 -9.81
CA PHE A 232 -20.34 2.68 -9.41
C PHE A 232 -19.22 1.77 -8.91
N TRP A 233 -19.57 0.75 -8.11
CA TRP A 233 -18.66 -0.28 -7.61
C TRP A 233 -17.96 -1.09 -8.71
N LYS A 234 -18.63 -1.38 -9.83
CA LYS A 234 -18.02 -2.10 -10.97
C LYS A 234 -17.02 -1.23 -11.70
N ILE A 235 -17.32 0.07 -11.86
CA ILE A 235 -16.37 1.03 -12.45
C ILE A 235 -15.17 1.18 -11.53
N MET A 236 -15.38 1.34 -10.22
CA MET A 236 -14.30 1.44 -9.24
C MET A 236 -13.43 0.18 -9.21
N ALA A 237 -14.04 -1.01 -9.21
CA ALA A 237 -13.32 -2.28 -9.27
C ALA A 237 -12.51 -2.42 -10.58
N LEU A 238 -13.08 -2.00 -11.72
CA LEU A 238 -12.35 -1.98 -12.99
C LEU A 238 -11.18 -1.00 -12.95
N THR A 239 -11.38 0.22 -12.44
CA THR A 239 -10.30 1.21 -12.30
C THR A 239 -9.20 0.71 -11.36
N MET A 240 -9.56 0.15 -10.21
CA MET A 240 -8.61 -0.48 -9.28
C MET A 240 -7.86 -1.63 -9.95
N GLY A 241 -8.56 -2.48 -10.72
CA GLY A 241 -7.95 -3.58 -11.47
C GLY A 241 -6.95 -3.11 -12.53
N ILE A 242 -7.28 -2.05 -13.27
CA ILE A 242 -6.37 -1.43 -14.24
C ILE A 242 -5.14 -0.83 -13.53
N LEU A 243 -5.34 -0.09 -12.44
CA LEU A 243 -4.25 0.50 -11.67
C LEU A 243 -3.34 -0.56 -11.05
N MET A 244 -3.92 -1.65 -10.51
CA MET A 244 -3.15 -2.80 -10.02
C MET A 244 -2.40 -3.49 -11.15
N GLY A 245 -3.03 -3.68 -12.33
CA GLY A 245 -2.39 -4.25 -13.51
C GLY A 245 -1.21 -3.42 -13.99
N LEU A 246 -1.36 -2.10 -14.09
CA LEU A 246 -0.27 -1.17 -14.41
C LEU A 246 0.81 -1.20 -13.34
N GLY A 247 0.45 -1.24 -12.06
CA GLY A 247 1.40 -1.38 -10.95
C GLY A 247 2.20 -2.69 -11.02
N LEU A 248 1.56 -3.80 -11.38
CA LEU A 248 2.21 -5.10 -11.59
C LEU A 248 3.13 -5.08 -12.81
N LEU A 249 2.71 -4.47 -13.93
CA LEU A 249 3.54 -4.31 -15.13
C LEU A 249 4.76 -3.43 -14.85
N PHE A 250 4.58 -2.33 -14.11
CA PHE A 250 5.68 -1.47 -13.68
C PHE A 250 6.64 -2.22 -12.74
N TYR A 251 6.10 -2.99 -11.79
CA TYR A 251 6.89 -3.86 -10.91
C TYR A 251 7.68 -4.91 -11.70
N ALA A 252 7.06 -5.57 -12.68
CA ALA A 252 7.71 -6.54 -13.55
C ALA A 252 8.80 -5.88 -14.41
N GLY A 253 8.54 -4.69 -14.97
CA GLY A 253 9.52 -3.92 -15.75
C GLY A 253 10.73 -3.50 -14.91
N LEU A 254 10.51 -3.04 -13.68
CA LEU A 254 11.58 -2.76 -12.72
C LEU A 254 12.36 -4.03 -12.35
N TRP A 255 11.68 -5.17 -12.23
CA TRP A 255 12.31 -6.44 -11.95
C TRP A 255 13.24 -6.87 -13.09
N ILE A 256 12.79 -6.72 -14.34
CA ILE A 256 13.61 -6.97 -15.54
C ILE A 256 14.80 -5.99 -15.61
N TRP A 257 14.57 -4.69 -15.36
CA TRP A 257 15.64 -3.68 -15.39
C TRP A 257 16.72 -3.93 -14.36
N VAL A 258 16.35 -4.30 -13.12
CA VAL A 258 17.32 -4.70 -12.08
C VAL A 258 18.02 -6.01 -12.44
N TRP A 259 17.35 -6.94 -13.12
CA TRP A 259 17.95 -8.22 -13.52
C TRP A 259 18.96 -8.07 -14.68
N LEU A 260 18.76 -7.08 -15.55
CA LEU A 260 19.66 -6.77 -16.67
C LEU A 260 20.87 -5.91 -16.28
N ARG A 261 20.96 -5.44 -15.03
CA ARG A 261 22.09 -4.68 -14.48
C ARG A 261 22.86 -5.53 -13.47
#